data_AF-A0A2D6MRW2-F1
#
_entry.id   AF-A0A2D6MRW2-F1
#
_cell.length_a   1.000
_cell.length_b   1.000
_cell.length_c   1.000
_cell.angle_alpha   90.00
_cell.angle_beta   90.00
_cell.angle_gamma   90.00
#
_symmetry.space_group_name_H-M   'P 1'
#
loop_
_entity.id
_entity.type
_entity.pdbx_description
1 polymer ?
#
loop_
_entity_poly.entity_id
_entity_poly.type
_entity_poly.pdbx_seq_one_letter_code
_entity_poly.pdbx_strand_id
1 'polypeptide(L)'
;MVERFGHDYSRSWEQGVVRRGNEFFFFVTLEKEHLREEHRYKDRFLSRDVFEWQSQDRTRRDSGTGEKFRNHADLGISIQLFVRKHSKVGGKGAPFFYCGPVRFIDWEGDQPITVRWKLSEPVPDSLWTIFQPPDSETGAS
;
A
#
# COMPACT_ATOMS: atom_id res chain seq x y z
N MET A 1 -12.72 8.25 -8.66
CA MET A 1 -13.51 8.14 -7.41
C MET A 1 -12.56 7.99 -6.23
N VAL A 2 -12.02 9.12 -5.76
CA VAL A 2 -11.45 9.30 -4.40
C VAL A 2 -12.18 10.51 -3.79
N GLU A 3 -13.51 10.54 -3.96
CA GLU A 3 -14.34 11.66 -3.48
C GLU A 3 -14.76 11.47 -2.01
N ARG A 4 -14.50 10.28 -1.43
CA ARG A 4 -14.86 9.94 -0.05
C ARG A 4 -14.04 10.66 1.02
N PHE A 5 -12.98 11.38 0.64
CA PHE A 5 -12.11 12.14 1.54
C PHE A 5 -12.09 13.64 1.23
N GLY A 6 -13.05 14.15 0.42
CA GLY A 6 -13.25 15.59 0.22
C GLY A 6 -12.14 16.34 -0.52
N HIS A 7 -11.20 15.63 -1.16
CA HIS A 7 -10.03 16.24 -1.81
C HIS A 7 -9.74 15.62 -3.18
N ASP A 8 -9.30 16.45 -4.13
CA ASP A 8 -8.80 15.99 -5.42
C ASP A 8 -7.34 15.50 -5.27
N TYR A 9 -7.13 14.19 -5.42
CA TYR A 9 -5.81 13.55 -5.38
C TYR A 9 -5.17 13.40 -6.77
N SER A 10 -5.76 14.01 -7.82
CA SER A 10 -5.45 13.80 -9.25
C SER A 10 -3.97 13.94 -9.65
N ARG A 11 -3.13 14.60 -8.84
CA ARG A 11 -1.68 14.76 -9.11
C ARG A 11 -0.73 14.17 -8.07
N SER A 12 -1.20 13.76 -6.88
CA SER A 12 -0.31 13.34 -5.78
C SER A 12 -0.11 11.83 -5.66
N TRP A 13 -1.01 11.04 -6.26
CA TRP A 13 -0.94 9.57 -6.29
C TRP A 13 0.28 9.00 -7.04
N GLU A 14 0.91 9.77 -7.93
CA GLU A 14 2.10 9.34 -8.68
C GLU A 14 3.32 9.16 -7.75
N GLN A 15 3.30 9.81 -6.58
CA GLN A 15 4.36 9.69 -5.56
C GLN A 15 4.17 8.47 -4.63
N GLY A 16 3.05 7.74 -4.75
CA GLY A 16 2.74 6.53 -3.96
C GLY A 16 2.36 6.79 -2.49
N VAL A 17 2.97 7.76 -1.82
CA VAL A 17 2.63 8.17 -0.44
C VAL A 17 2.39 9.67 -0.37
N VAL A 18 1.25 10.07 0.19
CA VAL A 18 0.84 11.47 0.34
C VAL A 18 0.64 11.78 1.81
N ARG A 19 1.26 12.86 2.32
CA ARG A 19 1.00 13.37 3.67
C ARG A 19 0.03 14.55 3.62
N ARG A 20 -0.99 14.57 4.49
CA ARG A 20 -1.86 15.72 4.75
C ARG A 20 -2.12 15.83 6.25
N GLY A 21 -1.77 16.98 6.84
CA GLY A 21 -1.86 17.15 8.29
C GLY A 21 -1.14 16.05 9.05
N ASN A 22 -1.90 15.31 9.87
CA ASN A 22 -1.43 14.17 10.65
C ASN A 22 -1.78 12.81 10.03
N GLU A 23 -1.97 12.76 8.72
CA GLU A 23 -2.36 11.54 8.00
C GLU A 23 -1.40 11.25 6.85
N PHE A 24 -1.11 9.97 6.66
CA PHE A 24 -0.49 9.46 5.45
C PHE A 24 -1.49 8.63 4.64
N PHE A 25 -1.48 8.82 3.33
CA PHE A 25 -2.31 8.09 2.37
C PHE A 25 -1.39 7.32 1.44
N PHE A 26 -1.51 6.00 1.46
CA PHE A 26 -0.72 5.08 0.65
C PHE A 26 -1.57 4.68 -0.55
N PHE A 27 -1.14 5.07 -1.75
CA PHE A 27 -1.77 4.71 -3.01
C PHE A 27 -0.89 3.69 -3.73
N VAL A 28 -1.27 2.42 -3.64
CA VAL A 28 -0.44 1.30 -4.08
C VAL A 28 -1.04 0.61 -5.31
N THR A 29 -0.21 0.44 -6.35
CA THR A 29 -0.53 -0.38 -7.53
C THR A 29 0.27 -1.67 -7.44
N LEU A 30 -0.40 -2.81 -7.31
CA LEU A 30 0.25 -4.11 -7.09
C LEU A 30 1.04 -4.56 -8.33
N GLU A 31 0.39 -4.50 -9.49
CA GLU A 31 0.97 -4.89 -10.76
C GLU A 31 1.38 -3.66 -11.57
N LYS A 32 2.68 -3.45 -11.61
CA LYS A 32 3.31 -2.38 -12.38
C LYS A 32 3.55 -2.91 -13.79
N GLU A 33 2.74 -2.43 -14.73
CA GLU A 33 2.91 -2.77 -16.14
C GLU A 33 4.31 -2.37 -16.62
N HIS A 34 4.92 -3.14 -17.53
CA HIS A 34 6.20 -2.84 -18.19
C HIS A 34 7.47 -2.93 -17.30
N LEU A 35 7.38 -3.47 -16.08
CA LEU A 35 8.55 -3.82 -15.27
C LEU A 35 8.94 -5.30 -15.44
N ARG A 36 10.27 -5.57 -15.41
CA ARG A 36 10.84 -6.93 -15.34
C ARG A 36 10.28 -7.67 -14.12
N GLU A 37 10.17 -9.00 -14.19
CA GLU A 37 9.58 -9.85 -13.13
C GLU A 37 10.22 -9.61 -11.76
N GLU A 38 11.54 -9.41 -11.70
CA GLU A 38 12.32 -9.07 -10.50
C GLU A 38 11.93 -7.73 -9.82
N HIS A 39 11.18 -6.88 -10.52
CA HIS A 39 10.65 -5.61 -10.02
C HIS A 39 9.14 -5.64 -9.78
N ARG A 40 8.48 -6.75 -10.13
CA ARG A 40 7.06 -7.01 -9.93
C ARG A 40 6.88 -7.58 -8.51
N TYR A 41 5.76 -7.29 -7.83
CA TYR A 41 5.38 -7.86 -6.52
C TYR A 41 6.11 -7.39 -5.24
N LYS A 42 6.79 -6.24 -5.29
CA LYS A 42 7.35 -5.61 -4.07
C LYS A 42 6.27 -5.15 -3.08
N ASP A 43 5.12 -4.78 -3.61
CA ASP A 43 3.95 -4.40 -2.83
C ASP A 43 2.94 -5.54 -2.94
N ARG A 44 2.57 -6.16 -1.82
CA ARG A 44 1.65 -7.32 -1.82
C ARG A 44 0.94 -7.47 -0.49
N PHE A 45 -0.21 -8.13 -0.53
CA PHE A 45 -0.78 -8.66 0.70
C PHE A 45 -0.12 -10.00 1.06
N LEU A 46 0.26 -10.17 2.32
CA LEU A 46 0.77 -11.44 2.88
C LEU A 46 -0.38 -12.28 3.47
N SER A 47 -1.42 -11.62 3.94
CA SER A 47 -2.70 -12.19 4.37
C SER A 47 -3.82 -11.18 4.05
N ARG A 48 -5.07 -11.51 4.36
CA ARG A 48 -6.19 -10.56 4.24
C ARG A 48 -6.03 -9.31 5.10
N ASP A 49 -5.17 -9.33 6.12
CA ASP A 49 -4.99 -8.24 7.07
C ASP A 49 -3.54 -7.80 7.27
N VAL A 50 -2.59 -8.34 6.50
CA VAL A 50 -1.18 -7.93 6.51
C VAL A 50 -0.77 -7.51 5.11
N PHE A 51 -0.34 -6.25 4.99
CA PHE A 51 0.14 -5.65 3.76
C PHE A 51 1.64 -5.37 3.83
N GLU A 52 2.39 -5.81 2.83
CA GLU A 52 3.79 -5.47 2.64
C GLU A 52 3.92 -4.34 1.62
N TRP A 53 4.58 -3.26 2.02
CA TRP A 53 4.85 -2.10 1.19
C TRP A 53 6.35 -1.84 1.12
N GLN A 54 6.89 -1.63 -0.07
CA GLN A 54 8.30 -1.26 -0.23
C GLN A 54 8.44 0.21 -0.58
N SER A 55 9.30 0.91 0.15
CA SER A 55 9.62 2.30 -0.16
C SER A 55 10.30 2.42 -1.52
N GLN A 56 10.03 3.51 -2.23
CA GLN A 56 10.92 3.98 -3.28
C GLN A 56 12.09 4.78 -2.65
N ASP A 57 13.21 4.88 -3.38
CA ASP A 57 14.61 5.28 -3.06
C ASP A 57 14.90 6.41 -2.04
N ARG A 58 13.89 7.01 -1.41
CA ARG A 58 13.98 8.19 -0.53
C ARG A 58 13.52 7.98 0.91
N THR A 59 12.80 6.91 1.23
CA THR A 59 12.38 6.66 2.63
C THR A 59 13.32 5.67 3.28
N ARG A 60 14.21 6.18 4.13
CA ARG A 60 15.08 5.36 4.98
C ARG A 60 14.48 5.18 6.36
N ARG A 61 14.95 4.14 7.05
CA ARG A 61 14.58 3.80 8.42
C ARG A 61 14.74 4.98 9.38
N ASP A 62 15.90 5.62 9.30
CA ASP A 62 16.38 6.72 10.14
C ASP A 62 15.91 8.11 9.65
N SER A 63 15.11 8.17 8.58
CA SER A 63 14.55 9.41 8.11
C SER A 63 13.42 9.90 9.02
N GLY A 64 13.17 11.22 9.02
CA GLY A 64 12.01 11.79 9.72
C GLY A 64 10.65 11.29 9.21
N THR A 65 10.60 10.55 8.08
CA THR A 65 9.39 9.83 7.64
C THR A 65 9.36 8.42 8.21
N GLY A 66 10.49 7.71 8.25
CA GLY A 66 10.62 6.39 8.86
C GLY A 66 10.23 6.39 10.34
N GLU A 67 10.74 7.34 11.12
CA GLU A 67 10.35 7.50 12.53
C GLU A 67 8.84 7.76 12.70
N LYS A 68 8.24 8.51 11.77
CA LYS A 68 6.80 8.75 11.80
C LYS A 68 5.96 7.55 11.41
N PHE A 69 6.50 6.63 10.61
CA PHE A 69 5.84 5.36 10.29
C PHE A 69 5.86 4.42 11.49
N ARG A 70 7.02 4.25 12.12
CA ARG A 70 7.17 3.39 13.30
C ARG A 70 6.35 3.89 14.49
N ASN A 71 6.48 5.17 14.82
CA ASN A 71 5.86 5.76 16.02
C ASN A 71 4.52 6.43 15.70
N HIS A 72 3.88 6.06 14.57
CA HIS A 72 2.70 6.78 14.08
C HIS A 72 1.56 6.79 15.09
N ALA A 73 1.36 5.70 15.83
CA ALA A 73 0.31 5.57 16.83
C ALA A 73 0.47 6.61 17.96
N ASP A 74 1.66 6.69 18.53
CA ASP A 74 1.98 7.58 19.65
C ASP A 74 1.96 9.06 19.23
N LEU A 75 2.29 9.33 17.97
CA LEU A 75 2.23 10.66 17.37
C LEU A 75 0.82 11.07 16.91
N GLY A 76 -0.19 10.21 17.12
CA GLY A 76 -1.56 10.43 16.66
C GLY A 76 -1.69 10.46 15.13
N ILE A 77 -0.72 9.90 14.41
CA ILE A 77 -0.65 9.88 12.95
C ILE A 77 -1.47 8.70 12.42
N SER A 78 -2.44 8.99 11.54
CA SER A 78 -3.21 7.96 10.83
C SER A 78 -2.48 7.55 9.54
N ILE A 79 -2.60 6.27 9.15
CA ILE A 79 -2.06 5.77 7.88
C ILE A 79 -3.16 5.01 7.16
N GLN A 80 -3.55 5.48 5.98
CA GLN A 80 -4.69 5.02 5.20
C GLN A 80 -4.22 4.29 3.96
N LEU A 81 -4.69 3.06 3.73
CA LEU A 81 -4.26 2.23 2.60
C LEU A 81 -5.30 2.20 1.47
N PHE A 82 -4.84 2.50 0.27
CA PHE A 82 -5.59 2.42 -0.98
C PHE A 82 -4.84 1.54 -1.97
N VAL A 83 -5.51 0.51 -2.49
CA VAL A 83 -4.87 -0.47 -3.39
C VAL A 83 -5.64 -0.60 -4.70
N ARG A 84 -4.92 -0.77 -5.80
CA ARG A 84 -5.45 -1.25 -7.07
C ARG A 84 -4.54 -2.33 -7.65
N LYS A 85 -5.12 -3.26 -8.40
CA LYS A 85 -4.35 -4.33 -9.04
C LYS A 85 -3.48 -3.77 -10.17
N HIS A 86 -4.10 -3.13 -11.16
CA HIS A 86 -3.41 -2.56 -12.33
C HIS A 86 -3.58 -1.04 -12.37
N SER A 87 -2.73 -0.35 -13.13
CA SER A 87 -2.87 1.10 -13.34
C SER A 87 -4.05 1.46 -14.25
N LYS A 88 -4.41 0.56 -15.17
CA LYS A 88 -5.49 0.72 -16.13
C LYS A 88 -6.38 -0.53 -16.20
N VAL A 89 -7.65 -0.34 -16.50
CA VAL A 89 -8.61 -1.38 -16.86
C VAL A 89 -9.40 -0.89 -18.07
N GLY A 90 -9.42 -1.66 -19.16
CA GLY A 90 -10.11 -1.28 -20.40
C GLY A 90 -9.62 0.04 -21.00
N GLY A 91 -8.31 0.32 -20.91
CA GLY A 91 -7.70 1.56 -21.42
C GLY A 91 -7.92 2.81 -20.56
N LYS A 92 -8.71 2.73 -19.49
CA LYS A 92 -8.97 3.83 -18.54
C LYS A 92 -8.23 3.61 -17.23
N GLY A 93 -7.93 4.69 -16.51
CA GLY A 93 -7.30 4.61 -15.18
C GLY A 93 -8.14 3.78 -14.22
N ALA A 94 -7.54 2.75 -13.63
CA ALA A 94 -8.23 1.87 -12.69
C ALA A 94 -8.46 2.60 -11.36
N PRO A 95 -9.65 2.43 -10.73
CA PRO A 95 -9.92 3.01 -9.43
C PRO A 95 -9.08 2.34 -8.33
N PHE A 96 -8.84 3.09 -7.27
CA PHE A 96 -8.30 2.55 -6.02
C PHE A 96 -9.44 2.07 -5.12
N PHE A 97 -9.21 0.95 -4.44
CA PHE A 97 -10.05 0.47 -3.35
C PHE A 97 -9.45 0.93 -2.02
N TYR A 98 -10.28 1.52 -1.16
CA TYR A 98 -9.87 1.83 0.20
C TYR A 98 -9.91 0.55 1.05
N CYS A 99 -8.77 0.16 1.60
CA CYS A 99 -8.64 -1.06 2.42
C CYS A 99 -8.81 -0.77 3.92
N GLY A 100 -8.59 0.46 4.36
CA GLY A 100 -8.71 0.86 5.76
C GLY A 100 -7.43 1.45 6.35
N PRO A 101 -7.48 1.83 7.64
CA PRO A 101 -6.31 2.28 8.37
C PRO A 101 -5.40 1.11 8.73
N VAL A 102 -4.09 1.37 8.75
CA VAL A 102 -3.06 0.38 9.07
C VAL A 102 -2.20 0.76 10.27
N ARG A 103 -1.64 -0.25 10.92
CA ARG A 103 -0.67 -0.15 12.02
C ARG A 103 0.67 -0.71 11.61
N PHE A 104 1.74 -0.05 12.03
CA PHE A 104 3.10 -0.55 11.83
C PHE A 104 3.29 -1.89 12.58
N ILE A 105 3.83 -2.91 11.90
CA ILE A 105 4.26 -4.16 12.54
C ILE A 105 5.78 -4.12 12.70
N ASP A 106 6.48 -4.08 11.58
CA ASP A 106 7.95 -4.07 11.51
C ASP A 106 8.41 -3.61 10.11
N TRP A 107 9.72 -3.62 9.92
CA TRP A 107 10.33 -3.43 8.60
C TRP A 107 11.63 -4.21 8.46
N GLU A 108 12.07 -4.38 7.22
CA GLU A 108 13.36 -4.94 6.83
C GLU A 108 14.02 -4.08 5.75
N GLY A 109 15.31 -4.30 5.49
CA GLY A 109 16.09 -3.46 4.59
C GLY A 109 16.39 -2.07 5.16
N ASP A 110 17.02 -1.25 4.31
CA ASP A 110 17.47 0.11 4.66
C ASP A 110 17.30 1.09 3.49
N GLN A 111 17.70 0.69 2.27
CA GLN A 111 17.40 1.42 1.05
C GLN A 111 17.27 0.45 -0.15
N PRO A 112 16.05 -0.01 -0.50
CA PRO A 112 14.76 0.38 0.08
C PRO A 112 14.46 -0.30 1.43
N ILE A 113 13.56 0.30 2.21
CA ILE A 113 12.90 -0.40 3.32
C ILE A 113 11.65 -1.13 2.82
N THR A 114 11.36 -2.27 3.42
CA THR A 114 10.12 -3.03 3.25
C THR A 114 9.38 -3.01 4.58
N VAL A 115 8.16 -2.48 4.61
CA VAL A 115 7.36 -2.29 5.83
C VAL A 115 6.16 -3.22 5.80
N ARG A 116 5.93 -3.94 6.91
CA ARG A 116 4.71 -4.71 7.12
C ARG A 116 3.71 -3.90 7.93
N TRP A 117 2.50 -3.85 7.41
CA TRP A 117 1.37 -3.08 7.92
C TRP A 117 0.23 -4.02 8.29
N LYS A 118 -0.33 -3.88 9.50
CA LYS A 118 -1.53 -4.57 9.94
C LYS A 118 -2.76 -3.73 9.63
N LEU A 119 -3.69 -4.25 8.84
CA LEU A 119 -5.01 -3.64 8.69
C LEU A 119 -5.84 -3.84 9.96
N SER A 120 -6.64 -2.83 10.30
CA SER A 120 -7.56 -2.92 11.46
C SER A 120 -8.69 -3.93 11.20
N GLU A 121 -9.08 -4.11 9.94
CA GLU A 121 -10.07 -5.09 9.48
C GLU A 121 -9.52 -5.84 8.26
N PRO A 122 -9.72 -7.16 8.13
CA PRO A 122 -9.29 -7.89 6.95
C PRO A 122 -10.03 -7.39 5.70
N VAL A 123 -9.36 -7.36 4.56
CA VAL A 123 -10.03 -7.07 3.30
C VAL A 123 -11.14 -8.11 3.04
N PRO A 124 -12.28 -7.69 2.47
CA PRO A 124 -13.35 -8.61 2.08
C PRO A 124 -12.85 -9.67 1.08
N ASP A 125 -13.44 -10.86 1.12
CA ASP A 125 -13.05 -11.97 0.24
C ASP A 125 -13.15 -11.60 -1.25
N SER A 126 -14.12 -10.77 -1.62
CA SER A 126 -14.26 -10.27 -2.98
C SER A 126 -13.07 -9.44 -3.46
N LEU A 127 -12.44 -8.66 -2.58
CA LEU A 127 -11.21 -7.92 -2.90
C LEU A 127 -9.98 -8.82 -2.79
N TRP A 128 -9.99 -9.78 -1.86
CA TRP A 128 -8.92 -10.75 -1.69
C TRP A 128 -8.64 -11.51 -2.99
N THR A 129 -9.68 -12.06 -3.62
CA THR A 129 -9.57 -12.77 -4.91
C THR A 129 -8.98 -11.91 -6.02
N ILE A 130 -9.11 -10.58 -5.95
CA ILE A 130 -8.54 -9.65 -6.93
C ILE A 130 -7.05 -9.41 -6.64
N PHE A 131 -6.70 -9.21 -5.36
CA PHE A 131 -5.36 -8.76 -4.95
C PHE A 131 -4.33 -9.86 -4.71
N GLN A 132 -4.75 -11.12 -4.68
CA GLN A 132 -3.83 -12.25 -4.52
C GLN A 132 -2.74 -12.26 -5.60
N PRO A 133 -1.46 -12.51 -5.20
CA PRO A 133 -0.42 -12.89 -6.14
C PRO A 133 -0.81 -14.15 -6.93
N PRO A 134 -0.38 -14.28 -8.20
CA PRO A 134 -0.73 -15.41 -9.06
C PRO A 134 -0.35 -16.79 -8.47
N ASP A 135 0.67 -16.87 -7.62
CA ASP A 135 1.15 -18.13 -7.04
C ASP A 135 0.44 -18.53 -5.73
N SER A 136 -0.65 -17.85 -5.36
CA SER A 136 -1.40 -18.13 -4.12
C SER A 136 -2.33 -19.36 -4.23
N GLU A 137 -2.46 -19.96 -5.42
CA GLU A 137 -3.14 -21.24 -5.63
C GLU A 137 -2.19 -22.41 -5.32
N THR A 138 -1.81 -22.59 -4.06
CA THR A 138 -1.29 -23.89 -3.59
C THR A 138 -1.81 -24.14 -2.18
N GLY A 139 -2.90 -24.91 -2.09
CA GLY A 139 -3.44 -25.34 -0.81
C GLY A 139 -4.95 -25.58 -0.78
N ALA A 140 -5.53 -26.14 -1.85
CA ALA A 140 -6.76 -26.90 -1.71
C ALA A 140 -6.41 -28.38 -1.93
N SER A 141 -6.26 -29.10 -0.83
CA SER A 141 -6.32 -30.57 -0.77
C SER A 141 -7.33 -30.93 0.30
#